data_AF-A0A2H9YPK9-F1
#
_entry.id   AF-A0A2H9YPK9-F1
#
_cell.length_a   1.000
_cell.length_b   1.000
_cell.length_c   1.000
_cell.angle_alpha   90.00
_cell.angle_beta   90.00
_cell.angle_gamma   90.00
#
_symmetry.space_group_name_H-M   'P 1'
#
loop_
_entity.id
_entity.type
_entity.pdbx_description
1 polymer ?
#
loop_
_entity_poly.entity_id
_entity_poly.type
_entity_poly.pdbx_seq_one_letter_code
_entity_poly.pdbx_strand_id
1 'polypeptide(L)'
;MSIQEKQTNGIKSQSGYEAEPFQGDFEEEIQRLAQLKIEEYELQRKQTAKLFDIRPQVLDKLVEKRRPKHQMKQNEDEWFEKVEPFSEPVNGRDLLNEINAQVKKYIVCDESVAIAATLWILFTWAIDHMNFAPIACITAPEKRCGKTQLLTLIGELSKKNISASNITSAALYRTIDMYQPTLTIDEADTFLSEQSGIRGVMNAGHSRENAFVIRCDGEDNHPKRFNVWCAKAISGIGHLSETLRDRSIILELRRKVKNESIESLRYRDKEYWKLIKRKCLRWVNDNQDLLRAIKPVLPECLNDRAKDNWEGLFKIAAIAGEDWLERVEFTAISIQRSEEDNLNLNEQLLLDIHTIFKNKNAAKLWTQDILSALCEDEEKRWIDICEGRKLSARKLATMLKGFKISSHDIRIGDKVKKGYELVQFTEAFERYL
;
A
#
# COMPACT_ATOMS: atom_id res chain seq x y z
N MET A 1 -5.30 5.97 -80.72
CA MET A 1 -6.45 5.08 -81.01
C MET A 1 -7.39 5.19 -79.82
N SER A 2 -8.35 6.11 -79.90
CA SER A 2 -9.81 5.85 -79.95
C SER A 2 -10.35 5.47 -78.55
N ILE A 3 -11.36 6.11 -77.96
CA ILE A 3 -12.68 6.49 -78.51
C ILE A 3 -13.31 7.65 -77.70
N GLN A 4 -13.78 8.65 -78.44
CA GLN A 4 -14.97 9.53 -78.35
C GLN A 4 -15.66 9.89 -77.02
N GLU A 5 -15.93 11.20 -76.97
CA GLU A 5 -17.01 11.91 -76.27
C GLU A 5 -18.41 11.30 -76.48
N LYS A 6 -19.27 11.42 -75.45
CA LYS A 6 -20.68 11.83 -75.60
C LYS A 6 -21.30 12.32 -74.28
N GLN A 7 -21.73 13.59 -74.32
CA GLN A 7 -22.92 14.24 -73.75
C GLN A 7 -23.67 13.53 -72.59
N THR A 8 -24.10 14.21 -71.52
CA THR A 8 -25.24 15.14 -71.57
C THR A 8 -25.50 15.85 -70.22
N ASN A 9 -26.05 17.06 -70.35
CA ASN A 9 -27.05 17.71 -69.51
C ASN A 9 -26.64 18.30 -68.15
N GLY A 10 -26.57 19.63 -68.17
CA GLY A 10 -26.52 20.45 -66.98
C GLY A 10 -27.80 20.39 -66.15
N ILE A 11 -27.59 20.61 -64.86
CA ILE A 11 -28.57 21.22 -63.97
C ILE A 11 -27.85 22.43 -63.38
N LYS A 12 -28.32 23.62 -63.75
CA LYS A 12 -27.98 24.86 -63.05
C LYS A 12 -28.53 24.74 -61.63
N SER A 13 -27.67 24.55 -60.63
CA SER A 13 -28.05 24.82 -59.23
C SER A 13 -27.87 26.32 -58.99
N GLN A 14 -28.97 27.05 -59.17
CA GLN A 14 -29.12 28.44 -58.75
C GLN A 14 -28.91 28.58 -57.24
N SER A 15 -28.19 29.65 -56.88
CA SER A 15 -28.35 30.52 -55.71
C SER A 15 -28.74 29.83 -54.40
N GLY A 16 -27.88 29.82 -53.40
CA GLY A 16 -27.60 31.05 -52.66
C GLY A 16 -28.60 31.14 -51.50
N TYR A 17 -28.26 30.48 -50.40
CA TYR A 17 -28.79 30.80 -49.09
C TYR A 17 -27.56 31.01 -48.20
N GLU A 18 -27.12 32.26 -48.13
CA GLU A 18 -26.27 32.72 -47.03
C GLU A 18 -27.07 32.43 -45.76
N ALA A 19 -26.58 31.50 -44.93
CA ALA A 19 -27.13 31.33 -43.60
C ALA A 19 -26.86 32.65 -42.85
N GLU A 20 -27.92 33.30 -42.39
CA GLU A 20 -27.77 34.52 -41.59
C GLU A 20 -26.82 34.22 -40.42
N PRO A 21 -25.78 35.04 -40.21
CA PRO A 21 -24.84 34.83 -39.13
C PRO A 21 -25.60 34.88 -37.80
N PHE A 22 -25.33 33.91 -36.93
CA PHE A 22 -25.91 33.87 -35.59
C PHE A 22 -25.69 35.22 -34.88
N GLN A 23 -26.79 35.92 -34.56
CA GLN A 23 -26.76 37.25 -33.94
C GLN A 23 -26.78 37.19 -32.39
N GLY A 24 -26.77 36.00 -31.80
CA GLY A 24 -26.73 35.81 -30.35
C GLY A 24 -25.31 35.74 -29.78
N ASP A 25 -25.21 35.65 -28.46
CA ASP A 25 -23.92 35.41 -27.80
C ASP A 25 -23.51 33.93 -27.96
N PHE A 26 -22.40 33.71 -28.67
CA PHE A 26 -21.84 32.40 -28.92
C PHE A 26 -21.46 31.67 -27.62
N GLU A 27 -21.01 32.39 -26.59
CA GLU A 27 -20.61 31.78 -25.33
C GLU A 27 -21.81 31.32 -24.50
N GLU A 28 -22.87 32.15 -24.43
CA GLU A 28 -24.11 31.82 -23.72
C GLU A 28 -24.78 30.58 -24.31
N GLU A 29 -24.82 30.48 -25.65
CA GLU A 29 -25.46 29.36 -26.31
C GLU A 29 -24.67 28.06 -26.13
N ILE A 30 -23.33 28.09 -26.13
CA ILE A 30 -22.55 26.89 -25.78
C ILE A 30 -22.76 26.52 -24.30
N GLN A 31 -22.91 27.50 -23.41
CA GLN A 31 -23.22 27.25 -22.00
C GLN A 31 -24.61 26.62 -21.83
N ARG A 32 -25.60 27.03 -22.62
CA ARG A 32 -26.93 26.39 -22.67
C ARG A 32 -26.85 24.95 -23.16
N LEU A 33 -26.16 24.70 -24.29
CA LEU A 33 -25.97 23.36 -24.83
C LEU A 33 -25.24 22.42 -23.86
N ALA A 34 -24.31 22.97 -23.07
CA ALA A 34 -23.59 22.23 -22.04
C ALA A 34 -24.49 21.76 -20.88
N GLN A 35 -25.66 22.36 -20.68
CA GLN A 35 -26.63 21.95 -19.65
C GLN A 35 -27.64 20.91 -20.15
N LEU A 36 -27.72 20.65 -21.46
CA LEU A 36 -28.66 19.69 -22.04
C LEU A 36 -28.23 18.24 -21.82
N LYS A 37 -29.21 17.34 -21.70
CA LYS A 37 -28.98 15.89 -21.72
C LYS A 37 -28.42 15.45 -23.08
N ILE A 38 -27.74 14.30 -23.11
CA ILE A 38 -27.06 13.80 -24.33
C ILE A 38 -28.03 13.70 -25.52
N GLU A 39 -29.24 13.18 -25.29
CA GLU A 39 -30.26 12.99 -26.33
C GLU A 39 -30.80 14.33 -26.87
N GLU A 40 -31.04 15.30 -25.98
CA GLU A 40 -31.53 16.64 -26.33
C GLU A 40 -30.46 17.46 -27.08
N TYR A 41 -29.19 17.28 -26.70
CA TYR A 41 -28.05 17.85 -27.40
C TYR A 41 -27.93 17.27 -28.82
N GLU A 42 -28.03 15.95 -29.01
CA GLU A 42 -27.88 15.32 -30.33
C GLU A 42 -28.95 15.81 -31.33
N LEU A 43 -30.17 16.07 -30.86
CA LEU A 43 -31.24 16.63 -31.68
C LEU A 43 -30.95 18.05 -32.19
N GLN A 44 -30.27 18.87 -31.37
CA GLN A 44 -29.97 20.27 -31.67
C GLN A 44 -28.58 20.43 -32.35
N ARG A 45 -27.66 19.50 -32.13
CA ARG A 45 -26.25 19.53 -32.53
C ARG A 45 -26.03 19.91 -33.99
N LYS A 46 -26.71 19.25 -34.93
CA LYS A 46 -26.52 19.49 -36.37
C LYS A 46 -27.02 20.86 -36.80
N GLN A 47 -28.12 21.34 -36.21
CA GLN A 47 -28.70 22.64 -36.53
C GLN A 47 -27.83 23.75 -35.93
N THR A 48 -27.42 23.62 -34.68
CA THR A 48 -26.58 24.62 -34.01
C THR A 48 -25.17 24.71 -34.60
N ALA A 49 -24.55 23.58 -34.98
CA ALA A 49 -23.27 23.60 -35.68
C ALA A 49 -23.33 24.35 -37.01
N LYS A 50 -24.45 24.20 -37.74
CA LYS A 50 -24.70 24.92 -38.99
C LYS A 50 -24.95 26.41 -38.77
N LEU A 51 -25.67 26.79 -37.71
CA LEU A 51 -25.91 28.20 -37.35
C LEU A 51 -24.62 28.94 -36.98
N PHE A 52 -23.66 28.25 -36.37
CA PHE A 52 -22.37 28.79 -35.99
C PHE A 52 -21.29 28.69 -37.07
N ASP A 53 -21.61 28.10 -38.23
CA ASP A 53 -20.66 27.80 -39.30
C ASP A 53 -19.39 27.04 -38.82
N ILE A 54 -19.57 26.11 -37.88
CA ILE A 54 -18.49 25.26 -37.37
C ILE A 54 -18.79 23.78 -37.61
N ARG A 55 -17.72 22.96 -37.61
CA ARG A 55 -17.88 21.50 -37.71
C ARG A 55 -18.58 20.97 -36.45
N PRO A 56 -19.52 20.02 -36.55
CA PRO A 56 -20.18 19.42 -35.39
C PRO A 56 -19.19 18.87 -34.34
N GLN A 57 -18.07 18.30 -34.78
CA GLN A 57 -17.01 17.81 -33.89
C GLN A 57 -16.32 18.92 -33.08
N VAL A 58 -16.27 20.15 -33.61
CA VAL A 58 -15.72 21.30 -32.89
C VAL A 58 -16.74 21.82 -31.88
N LEU A 59 -18.03 21.84 -32.24
CA LEU A 59 -19.11 22.13 -31.31
C LEU A 59 -19.12 21.13 -30.14
N ASP A 60 -18.97 19.84 -30.43
CA ASP A 60 -18.88 18.78 -29.42
C ASP A 60 -17.77 19.09 -28.40
N LYS A 61 -16.56 19.43 -28.87
CA LYS A 61 -15.44 19.79 -27.99
C LYS A 61 -15.70 21.03 -27.14
N LEU A 62 -16.35 22.05 -27.72
CA LEU A 62 -16.67 23.29 -27.01
C LEU A 62 -17.74 23.08 -25.93
N VAL A 63 -18.73 22.24 -26.21
CA VAL A 63 -19.79 21.84 -25.27
C VAL A 63 -19.23 20.92 -24.18
N GLU A 64 -18.42 19.92 -24.55
CA GLU A 64 -17.73 19.02 -23.61
C GLU A 64 -16.86 19.78 -22.61
N LYS A 65 -16.12 20.80 -23.09
CA LYS A 65 -15.25 21.64 -22.24
C LYS A 65 -16.04 22.49 -21.25
N ARG A 66 -17.26 22.91 -21.60
CA ARG A 66 -18.14 23.74 -20.76
C ARG A 66 -19.14 22.92 -19.95
N ARG A 67 -19.38 21.65 -20.30
CA ARG A 67 -20.12 20.73 -19.46
C ARG A 67 -19.44 20.71 -18.10
N PRO A 68 -20.19 20.83 -16.99
CA PRO A 68 -19.62 20.47 -15.72
C PRO A 68 -19.13 19.05 -15.93
N LYS A 69 -17.80 18.84 -15.88
CA LYS A 69 -17.23 17.49 -15.84
C LYS A 69 -18.13 16.78 -14.87
N HIS A 70 -18.78 15.71 -15.29
CA HIS A 70 -19.39 14.81 -14.34
C HIS A 70 -18.23 14.52 -13.38
N GLN A 71 -18.21 15.20 -12.23
CA GLN A 71 -17.89 14.53 -11.01
C GLN A 71 -18.91 13.42 -11.07
N MET A 72 -18.48 12.29 -11.62
CA MET A 72 -18.94 11.01 -11.17
C MET A 72 -18.75 11.08 -9.66
N LYS A 73 -19.73 11.69 -8.98
CA LYS A 73 -20.22 11.22 -7.70
C LYS A 73 -20.80 9.84 -8.03
N GLN A 74 -19.92 8.93 -8.45
CA GLN A 74 -20.12 7.51 -8.29
C GLN A 74 -20.41 7.39 -6.80
N ASN A 75 -21.57 6.82 -6.50
CA ASN A 75 -22.06 6.69 -5.15
C ASN A 75 -20.92 6.10 -4.30
N GLU A 76 -20.38 6.86 -3.34
CA GLU A 76 -19.52 6.26 -2.31
C GLU A 76 -20.22 5.05 -1.67
N ASP A 77 -21.56 5.08 -1.64
CA ASP A 77 -22.44 3.99 -1.20
C ASP A 77 -22.27 2.68 -1.99
N GLU A 78 -21.74 2.70 -3.21
CA GLU A 78 -21.42 1.47 -3.98
C GLU A 78 -20.13 0.81 -3.50
N TRP A 79 -19.17 1.59 -2.99
CA TRP A 79 -17.85 1.10 -2.60
C TRP A 79 -17.73 0.82 -1.10
N PHE A 80 -18.52 1.51 -0.28
CA PHE A 80 -18.37 1.47 1.18
C PHE A 80 -19.70 1.23 1.88
N GLU A 81 -19.69 0.33 2.86
CA GLU A 81 -20.80 0.19 3.81
C GLU A 81 -20.92 1.46 4.65
N LYS A 82 -22.12 2.04 4.69
CA LYS A 82 -22.42 3.16 5.58
C LYS A 82 -22.43 2.69 7.03
N VAL A 83 -21.55 3.26 7.85
CA VAL A 83 -21.44 2.95 9.27
C VAL A 83 -22.00 4.12 10.08
N GLU A 84 -23.05 3.85 10.85
CA GLU A 84 -23.63 4.82 11.78
C GLU A 84 -23.00 4.67 13.18
N PRO A 85 -22.71 5.75 13.90
CA PRO A 85 -22.10 5.66 15.21
C PRO A 85 -22.96 4.84 16.19
N PHE A 86 -22.29 4.22 17.16
CA PHE A 86 -22.98 3.60 18.28
C PHE A 86 -23.74 4.66 19.12
N SER A 87 -24.91 4.28 19.65
CA SER A 87 -25.84 5.21 20.29
C SER A 87 -25.34 5.75 21.62
N GLU A 88 -24.56 4.96 22.36
CA GLU A 88 -24.04 5.30 23.68
C GLU A 88 -22.54 5.65 23.61
N PRO A 89 -22.02 6.46 24.55
CA PRO A 89 -20.59 6.66 24.69
C PRO A 89 -19.84 5.34 24.83
N VAL A 90 -18.68 5.24 24.19
CA VAL A 90 -17.87 4.01 24.18
C VAL A 90 -16.63 4.22 25.03
N ASN A 91 -16.35 3.28 25.94
CA ASN A 91 -15.09 3.27 26.68
C ASN A 91 -13.95 2.77 25.78
N GLY A 92 -12.86 3.54 25.66
CA GLY A 92 -11.74 3.20 24.78
C GLY A 92 -10.99 1.93 25.17
N ARG A 93 -10.78 1.69 26.47
CA ARG A 93 -10.12 0.49 26.99
C ARG A 93 -10.89 -0.77 26.61
N ASP A 94 -12.20 -0.75 26.83
CA ASP A 94 -13.07 -1.89 26.53
C ASP A 94 -13.16 -2.13 25.02
N LEU A 95 -13.27 -1.07 24.22
CA LEU A 95 -13.25 -1.17 22.75
C LEU A 95 -11.96 -1.83 22.24
N LEU A 96 -10.79 -1.38 22.71
CA LEU A 96 -9.52 -1.99 22.32
C LEU A 96 -9.41 -3.44 22.81
N ASN A 97 -9.93 -3.77 23.99
CA ASN A 97 -10.00 -5.14 24.48
C ASN A 97 -10.89 -6.03 23.58
N GLU A 98 -12.05 -5.53 23.15
CA GLU A 98 -12.94 -6.22 22.22
C GLU A 98 -12.26 -6.48 20.86
N ILE A 99 -11.59 -5.48 20.29
CA ILE A 99 -10.84 -5.62 19.03
C ILE A 99 -9.69 -6.62 19.19
N ASN A 100 -8.90 -6.52 20.27
CA ASN A 100 -7.77 -7.42 20.54
C ASN A 100 -8.24 -8.87 20.74
N ALA A 101 -9.38 -9.06 21.40
CA ALA A 101 -10.01 -10.37 21.51
C ALA A 101 -10.37 -10.95 20.14
N GLN A 102 -10.87 -10.14 19.20
CA GLN A 102 -11.09 -10.59 17.82
C GLN A 102 -9.79 -10.97 17.11
N VAL A 103 -8.72 -10.17 17.27
CA VAL A 103 -7.42 -10.51 16.67
C VAL A 103 -6.93 -11.87 17.18
N LYS A 104 -6.88 -12.07 18.50
CA LYS A 104 -6.40 -13.32 19.11
C LYS A 104 -7.30 -14.53 18.83
N LYS A 105 -8.59 -14.30 18.65
CA LYS A 105 -9.57 -15.35 18.33
C LYS A 105 -9.31 -16.00 16.97
N TYR A 106 -8.84 -15.22 15.99
CA TYR A 106 -8.67 -15.67 14.61
C TYR A 106 -7.20 -15.78 14.17
N ILE A 107 -6.26 -15.14 14.86
CA ILE A 107 -4.86 -15.04 14.45
C ILE A 107 -3.94 -15.56 15.55
N VAL A 108 -3.07 -16.49 15.16
CA VAL A 108 -1.93 -16.90 16.00
C VAL A 108 -0.79 -15.91 15.78
N CYS A 109 -0.48 -15.13 16.80
CA CYS A 109 0.59 -14.15 16.79
C CYS A 109 1.07 -13.86 18.21
N ASP A 110 2.22 -13.19 18.32
CA ASP A 110 2.72 -12.71 19.60
C ASP A 110 1.85 -11.55 20.12
N GLU A 111 1.88 -11.34 21.43
CA GLU A 111 1.08 -10.30 22.11
C GLU A 111 1.33 -8.91 21.51
N SER A 112 2.58 -8.56 21.25
CA SER A 112 2.98 -7.29 20.63
C SER A 112 2.34 -7.10 19.26
N VAL A 113 2.25 -8.16 18.43
CA VAL A 113 1.63 -8.09 17.11
C VAL A 113 0.11 -7.91 17.23
N ALA A 114 -0.53 -8.59 18.19
CA ALA A 114 -1.95 -8.43 18.46
C ALA A 114 -2.30 -7.01 18.92
N ILE A 115 -1.50 -6.43 19.83
CA ILE A 115 -1.64 -5.05 20.32
C ILE A 115 -1.45 -4.05 19.17
N ALA A 116 -0.37 -4.19 18.40
CA ALA A 116 -0.06 -3.31 17.28
C ALA A 116 -1.19 -3.34 16.23
N ALA A 117 -1.67 -4.53 15.85
CA ALA A 117 -2.79 -4.67 14.92
C ALA A 117 -4.08 -4.05 15.46
N THR A 118 -4.37 -4.23 16.75
CA THR A 118 -5.55 -3.67 17.42
C THR A 118 -5.55 -2.14 17.36
N LEU A 119 -4.44 -1.51 17.77
CA LEU A 119 -4.30 -0.06 17.74
C LEU A 119 -4.31 0.48 16.30
N TRP A 120 -3.68 -0.24 15.36
CA TRP A 120 -3.68 0.13 13.95
C TRP A 120 -5.08 0.08 13.32
N ILE A 121 -5.91 -0.89 13.70
CA ILE A 121 -7.32 -0.96 13.27
C ILE A 121 -8.07 0.29 13.73
N LEU A 122 -7.99 0.66 15.01
CA LEU A 122 -8.66 1.88 15.52
C LEU A 122 -8.04 3.16 14.92
N PHE A 123 -6.75 3.15 14.63
CA PHE A 123 -6.06 4.24 13.92
C PHE A 123 -6.70 4.53 12.55
N THR A 124 -7.17 3.52 11.81
CA THR A 124 -7.85 3.77 10.52
C THR A 124 -9.12 4.64 10.67
N TRP A 125 -9.80 4.54 11.82
CA TRP A 125 -10.96 5.36 12.14
C TRP A 125 -10.57 6.79 12.55
N ALA A 126 -9.45 6.90 13.28
CA ALA A 126 -8.93 8.16 13.80
C ALA A 126 -7.97 8.89 12.84
N ILE A 127 -7.71 8.35 11.64
CA ILE A 127 -6.66 8.82 10.73
C ILE A 127 -6.75 10.32 10.43
N ASP A 128 -7.97 10.87 10.37
CA ASP A 128 -8.26 12.29 10.12
C ASP A 128 -7.69 13.25 11.18
N HIS A 129 -7.21 12.72 12.30
CA HIS A 129 -6.60 13.47 13.40
C HIS A 129 -5.12 13.12 13.61
N MET A 130 -4.52 12.44 12.63
CA MET A 130 -3.14 11.94 12.69
C MET A 130 -2.24 12.65 11.66
N ASN A 131 -0.95 12.79 11.99
CA ASN A 131 0.05 13.42 11.12
C ASN A 131 0.79 12.41 10.25
N PHE A 132 0.94 11.19 10.74
CA PHE A 132 1.61 10.09 10.06
C PHE A 132 0.68 8.89 9.88
N ALA A 133 0.83 8.21 8.74
CA ALA A 133 0.09 7.03 8.35
C ALA A 133 1.08 5.88 8.10
N PRO A 134 1.53 5.19 9.17
CA PRO A 134 2.41 4.04 9.03
C PRO A 134 1.71 2.91 8.27
N ILE A 135 2.46 2.25 7.40
CA ILE A 135 1.97 1.06 6.70
C ILE A 135 1.94 -0.12 7.69
N ALA A 136 0.79 -0.78 7.86
CA ALA A 136 0.76 -2.05 8.56
C ALA A 136 1.38 -3.13 7.64
N CYS A 137 2.56 -3.60 7.98
CA CYS A 137 3.33 -4.49 7.13
C CYS A 137 3.33 -5.90 7.72
N ILE A 138 2.50 -6.77 7.17
CA ILE A 138 2.33 -8.15 7.63
C ILE A 138 3.35 -9.05 6.94
N THR A 139 4.31 -9.54 7.72
CA THR A 139 5.39 -10.41 7.23
C THR A 139 5.32 -11.78 7.90
N ALA A 140 6.00 -12.76 7.31
CA ALA A 140 6.29 -14.03 7.97
C ALA A 140 7.45 -14.72 7.23
N PRO A 141 8.29 -15.51 7.94
CA PRO A 141 9.41 -16.23 7.32
C PRO A 141 8.96 -17.32 6.35
N GLU A 142 7.75 -17.88 6.52
CA GLU A 142 7.22 -18.96 5.69
C GLU A 142 5.83 -18.67 5.08
N LYS A 143 5.43 -19.52 4.13
CA LYS A 143 4.05 -19.59 3.62
C LYS A 143 3.13 -20.20 4.70
N ARG A 144 1.84 -19.86 4.63
CA ARG A 144 0.77 -20.42 5.51
C ARG A 144 0.87 -20.04 7.00
N CYS A 145 1.45 -18.88 7.31
CA CYS A 145 1.48 -18.31 8.67
C CYS A 145 0.27 -17.39 8.99
N GLY A 146 -0.80 -17.40 8.18
CA GLY A 146 -1.99 -16.59 8.44
C GLY A 146 -1.94 -15.13 7.95
N LYS A 147 -0.95 -14.73 7.15
CA LYS A 147 -0.83 -13.34 6.62
C LYS A 147 -2.11 -12.80 6.00
N THR A 148 -2.66 -13.50 5.01
CA THR A 148 -3.93 -13.12 4.36
C THR A 148 -5.10 -13.10 5.37
N GLN A 149 -5.08 -13.94 6.41
CA GLN A 149 -6.12 -13.93 7.45
C GLN A 149 -6.05 -12.67 8.29
N LEU A 150 -4.85 -12.25 8.71
CA LEU A 150 -4.66 -11.00 9.45
C LEU A 150 -5.00 -9.79 8.56
N LEU A 151 -4.58 -9.78 7.29
CA LEU A 151 -4.92 -8.71 6.36
C LEU A 151 -6.44 -8.60 6.16
N THR A 152 -7.13 -9.74 6.00
CA THR A 152 -8.60 -9.78 5.88
C THR A 152 -9.28 -9.26 7.15
N LEU A 153 -8.80 -9.67 8.33
CA LEU A 153 -9.35 -9.21 9.60
C LEU A 153 -9.17 -7.69 9.77
N ILE A 154 -7.96 -7.18 9.50
CA ILE A 154 -7.67 -5.74 9.55
C ILE A 154 -8.59 -5.00 8.58
N GLY A 155 -8.71 -5.44 7.33
CA GLY A 155 -9.56 -4.80 6.33
C GLY A 155 -11.03 -4.72 6.75
N GLU A 156 -11.59 -5.80 7.28
CA GLU A 156 -13.02 -5.85 7.65
C GLU A 156 -13.37 -5.00 8.88
N LEU A 157 -12.43 -4.78 9.80
CA LEU A 157 -12.62 -3.92 10.98
C LEU A 157 -12.19 -2.45 10.76
N SER A 158 -11.51 -2.16 9.64
CA SER A 158 -11.01 -0.81 9.32
C SER A 158 -12.07 0.09 8.67
N LYS A 159 -11.85 1.41 8.75
CA LYS A 159 -12.68 2.42 8.08
C LYS A 159 -12.52 2.36 6.56
N LYS A 160 -13.63 2.33 5.81
CA LYS A 160 -13.68 2.43 4.33
C LYS A 160 -12.64 1.53 3.62
N ASN A 161 -12.68 0.23 3.86
CA ASN A 161 -11.68 -0.69 3.31
C ASN A 161 -11.88 -0.98 1.81
N ILE A 162 -10.79 -0.91 1.04
CA ILE A 162 -10.70 -1.48 -0.31
C ILE A 162 -9.56 -2.51 -0.30
N SER A 163 -9.90 -3.72 -0.72
CA SER A 163 -8.94 -4.82 -0.87
C SER A 163 -8.53 -5.01 -2.32
N ALA A 164 -7.23 -5.19 -2.55
CA ALA A 164 -6.67 -5.46 -3.87
C ALA A 164 -5.57 -6.52 -3.77
N SER A 165 -5.55 -7.46 -4.72
CA SER A 165 -4.41 -8.38 -4.91
C SER A 165 -3.32 -7.79 -5.81
N ASN A 166 -3.70 -6.83 -6.67
CA ASN A 166 -2.79 -6.04 -7.49
C ASN A 166 -3.50 -4.73 -7.87
N ILE A 167 -2.74 -3.67 -8.11
CA ILE A 167 -3.25 -2.37 -8.52
C ILE A 167 -2.22 -1.63 -9.36
N THR A 168 -2.64 -1.01 -10.46
CA THR A 168 -1.72 -0.18 -11.25
C THR A 168 -1.40 1.11 -10.49
N SER A 169 -0.25 1.72 -10.77
CA SER A 169 0.09 3.03 -10.16
C SER A 169 -1.01 4.08 -10.43
N ALA A 170 -1.59 4.09 -11.64
CA ALA A 170 -2.67 4.99 -12.03
C ALA A 170 -3.96 4.78 -11.24
N ALA A 171 -4.40 3.53 -11.08
CA ALA A 171 -5.56 3.21 -10.26
C ALA A 171 -5.29 3.58 -8.79
N LEU A 172 -4.10 3.29 -8.26
CA LEU A 172 -3.76 3.54 -6.87
C LEU A 172 -3.91 5.00 -6.46
N TYR A 173 -3.21 5.94 -7.13
CA TYR A 173 -3.29 7.34 -6.71
C TYR A 173 -4.67 7.96 -6.97
N ARG A 174 -5.42 7.50 -7.98
CA ARG A 174 -6.79 8.00 -8.26
C ARG A 174 -7.79 7.51 -7.22
N THR A 175 -7.72 6.23 -6.85
CA THR A 175 -8.56 5.65 -5.80
C THR A 175 -8.31 6.34 -4.47
N ILE A 176 -7.05 6.63 -4.11
CA ILE A 176 -6.75 7.35 -2.88
C ILE A 176 -7.26 8.79 -2.93
N ASP A 177 -6.99 9.52 -4.01
CA ASP A 177 -7.42 10.93 -4.19
C ASP A 177 -8.94 11.07 -4.13
N MET A 178 -9.67 10.08 -4.67
CA MET A 178 -11.12 10.10 -4.74
C MET A 178 -11.79 9.68 -3.43
N TYR A 179 -11.30 8.61 -2.77
CA TYR A 179 -12.05 7.95 -1.70
C TYR A 179 -11.39 7.99 -0.32
N GLN A 180 -10.08 8.31 -0.25
CA GLN A 180 -9.27 8.22 0.97
C GLN A 180 -9.50 6.92 1.78
N PRO A 181 -9.47 5.73 1.14
CA PRO A 181 -9.88 4.47 1.75
C PRO A 181 -8.78 3.90 2.65
N THR A 182 -9.10 2.95 3.53
CA THR A 182 -8.07 2.01 4.01
C THR A 182 -7.76 1.04 2.89
N LEU A 183 -6.51 0.98 2.42
CA LEU A 183 -6.09 0.04 1.39
C LEU A 183 -5.47 -1.21 2.01
N THR A 184 -6.00 -2.39 1.69
CA THR A 184 -5.37 -3.68 2.01
C THR A 184 -4.85 -4.34 0.74
N ILE A 185 -3.54 -4.59 0.68
CA ILE A 185 -2.87 -5.18 -0.48
C ILE A 185 -2.26 -6.52 -0.11
N ASP A 186 -2.74 -7.61 -0.71
CA ASP A 186 -2.11 -8.92 -0.56
C ASP A 186 -1.02 -9.15 -1.63
N GLU A 187 -0.12 -10.10 -1.37
CA GLU A 187 0.98 -10.50 -2.27
C GLU A 187 1.86 -9.33 -2.73
N ALA A 188 2.02 -8.32 -1.87
CA ALA A 188 2.67 -7.07 -2.20
C ALA A 188 4.15 -7.24 -2.63
N ASP A 189 4.82 -8.31 -2.18
CA ASP A 189 6.19 -8.66 -2.58
C ASP A 189 6.32 -8.95 -4.09
N THR A 190 5.23 -9.39 -4.74
CA THR A 190 5.24 -9.80 -6.15
C THR A 190 5.36 -8.63 -7.12
N PHE A 191 4.98 -7.42 -6.72
CA PHE A 191 4.95 -6.26 -7.64
C PHE A 191 5.54 -4.97 -7.07
N LEU A 192 5.60 -4.79 -5.74
CA LEU A 192 6.15 -3.54 -5.15
C LEU A 192 7.67 -3.40 -5.32
N SER A 193 8.40 -4.51 -5.46
CA SER A 193 9.85 -4.52 -5.61
C SER A 193 10.31 -3.98 -6.97
N GLU A 194 9.54 -4.27 -8.02
CA GLU A 194 9.86 -3.93 -9.41
C GLU A 194 9.25 -2.60 -9.86
N GLN A 195 8.15 -2.15 -9.24
CA GLN A 195 7.40 -0.97 -9.69
C GLN A 195 7.69 0.27 -8.83
N SER A 196 8.72 1.03 -9.22
CA SER A 196 9.11 2.28 -8.56
C SER A 196 7.97 3.29 -8.43
N GLY A 197 7.06 3.34 -9.42
CA GLY A 197 5.90 4.23 -9.43
C GLY A 197 4.89 3.95 -8.33
N ILE A 198 4.63 2.68 -8.01
CA ILE A 198 3.73 2.30 -6.90
C ILE A 198 4.42 2.58 -5.57
N ARG A 199 5.69 2.17 -5.42
CA ARG A 199 6.47 2.43 -4.21
C ARG A 199 6.51 3.93 -3.87
N GLY A 200 6.68 4.78 -4.87
CA GLY A 200 6.66 6.24 -4.69
C GLY A 200 5.33 6.75 -4.13
N VAL A 201 4.20 6.23 -4.61
CA VAL A 201 2.86 6.58 -4.10
C VAL A 201 2.67 6.11 -2.66
N MET A 202 3.10 4.88 -2.35
CA MET A 202 3.01 4.32 -1.00
C MET A 202 3.84 5.13 0.01
N ASN A 203 5.09 5.46 -0.34
CA ASN A 203 6.00 6.24 0.51
C ASN A 203 5.52 7.69 0.72
N ALA A 204 4.98 8.33 -0.32
CA ALA A 204 4.50 9.71 -0.23
C ALA A 204 3.34 9.84 0.75
N GLY A 205 2.47 8.83 0.82
CA GLY A 205 1.30 8.83 1.72
C GLY A 205 1.60 8.66 3.21
N HIS A 206 2.86 8.65 3.65
CA HIS A 206 3.26 8.45 5.05
C HIS A 206 3.08 9.69 5.93
N SER A 207 3.45 10.88 5.44
CA SER A 207 3.29 12.14 6.18
C SER A 207 2.19 12.97 5.53
N ARG A 208 1.23 13.44 6.33
CA ARG A 208 0.04 14.17 5.84
C ARG A 208 0.40 15.41 5.03
N GLU A 209 1.41 16.14 5.45
CA GLU A 209 1.87 17.36 4.78
C GLU A 209 2.40 17.08 3.37
N ASN A 210 3.08 15.94 3.20
CA ASN A 210 3.78 15.56 1.98
C ASN A 210 3.03 14.50 1.15
N ALA A 211 1.77 14.21 1.49
CA ALA A 211 0.97 13.14 0.92
C ALA A 211 0.41 13.45 -0.47
N PHE A 212 1.28 13.86 -1.40
CA PHE A 212 0.89 14.22 -2.76
C PHE A 212 1.84 13.65 -3.80
N VAL A 213 1.27 13.30 -4.96
CA VAL A 213 2.04 12.95 -6.16
C VAL A 213 1.57 13.79 -7.34
N ILE A 214 2.49 14.13 -8.24
CA ILE A 214 2.15 14.83 -9.49
C ILE A 214 2.19 13.81 -10.63
N ARG A 215 1.11 13.74 -11.42
CA ARG A 215 0.95 12.84 -12.56
C ARG A 215 0.23 13.58 -13.69
N CYS A 216 0.56 13.25 -14.94
CA CYS A 216 -0.20 13.74 -16.09
C CYS A 216 -1.60 13.11 -16.08
N ASP A 217 -2.63 13.91 -16.40
CA ASP A 217 -4.03 13.49 -16.42
C ASP A 217 -4.77 14.09 -17.62
N GLY A 218 -5.77 13.36 -18.13
CA GLY A 218 -6.57 13.74 -19.31
C GLY A 218 -5.86 13.58 -20.66
N GLU A 219 -6.58 13.87 -21.75
CA GLU A 219 -6.08 13.73 -23.12
C GLU A 219 -4.88 14.65 -23.41
N ASP A 220 -4.87 15.85 -22.82
CA ASP A 220 -3.81 16.85 -22.98
C ASP A 220 -2.59 16.61 -22.05
N ASN A 221 -2.62 15.55 -21.22
CA ASN A 221 -1.56 15.20 -20.27
C ASN A 221 -1.14 16.33 -19.32
N HIS A 222 -2.10 17.12 -18.84
CA HIS A 222 -1.81 18.21 -17.90
C HIS A 222 -1.33 17.65 -16.54
N PRO A 223 -0.29 18.25 -15.93
CA PRO A 223 0.17 17.83 -14.62
C PRO A 223 -0.89 18.13 -13.57
N LYS A 224 -1.37 17.11 -12.88
CA LYS A 224 -2.32 17.20 -11.76
C LYS A 224 -1.67 16.69 -10.48
N ARG A 225 -1.93 17.40 -9.38
CA ARG A 225 -1.58 16.98 -8.01
C ARG A 225 -2.69 16.08 -7.48
N PHE A 226 -2.33 14.86 -7.05
CA PHE A 226 -3.22 13.88 -6.43
C PHE A 226 -2.84 13.70 -4.96
N ASN A 227 -3.82 13.71 -4.07
CA ASN A 227 -3.65 13.37 -2.67
C ASN A 227 -3.53 11.84 -2.51
N VAL A 228 -2.50 11.38 -1.82
CA VAL A 228 -2.21 9.95 -1.58
C VAL A 228 -2.20 9.59 -0.09
N TRP A 229 -2.79 10.47 0.73
CA TRP A 229 -3.00 10.24 2.16
C TRP A 229 -4.07 9.18 2.39
N CYS A 230 -3.69 8.07 3.01
CA CYS A 230 -4.62 7.05 3.49
C CYS A 230 -3.92 5.98 4.36
N ALA A 231 -4.70 5.22 5.14
CA ALA A 231 -4.20 4.02 5.82
C ALA A 231 -3.91 2.90 4.81
N LYS A 232 -2.82 2.18 5.01
CA LYS A 232 -2.35 1.13 4.09
C LYS A 232 -1.87 -0.08 4.90
N ALA A 233 -2.44 -1.24 4.62
CA ALA A 233 -1.95 -2.51 5.12
C ALA A 233 -1.48 -3.36 3.94
N ILE A 234 -0.31 -3.97 4.05
CA ILE A 234 0.27 -4.83 3.01
C ILE A 234 0.64 -6.17 3.62
N SER A 235 0.44 -7.26 2.88
CA SER A 235 1.04 -8.56 3.19
C SER A 235 1.93 -9.04 2.07
N GLY A 236 3.06 -9.64 2.45
CA GLY A 236 3.99 -10.21 1.49
C GLY A 236 4.91 -11.25 2.10
N ILE A 237 5.61 -11.99 1.24
CA ILE A 237 6.65 -12.94 1.62
C ILE A 237 8.03 -12.33 1.37
N GLY A 238 8.88 -12.34 2.38
CA GLY A 238 10.27 -11.89 2.26
C GLY A 238 10.45 -10.40 2.52
N HIS A 239 11.43 -9.80 1.83
CA HIS A 239 11.96 -8.49 2.17
C HIS A 239 11.33 -7.38 1.31
N LEU A 240 10.58 -6.48 1.93
CA LEU A 240 10.11 -5.23 1.30
C LEU A 240 11.25 -4.22 1.19
N SER A 241 11.14 -3.23 0.29
CA SER A 241 12.20 -2.20 0.21
C SER A 241 12.38 -1.49 1.56
N GLU A 242 13.62 -1.17 1.92
CA GLU A 242 13.97 -0.46 3.15
C GLU A 242 13.13 0.82 3.34
N THR A 243 12.91 1.59 2.27
CA THR A 243 12.07 2.79 2.32
C THR A 243 10.62 2.54 2.74
N LEU A 244 10.05 1.37 2.41
CA LEU A 244 8.71 1.00 2.86
C LEU A 244 8.74 0.51 4.30
N ARG A 245 9.75 -0.31 4.66
CA ARG A 245 9.92 -0.83 6.02
C ARG A 245 10.08 0.30 7.03
N ASP A 246 10.92 1.28 6.73
CA ASP A 246 11.13 2.48 7.55
C ASP A 246 9.80 3.22 7.82
N ARG A 247 8.85 3.21 6.87
CA ARG A 247 7.51 3.83 7.02
C ARG A 247 6.43 2.86 7.50
N SER A 248 6.82 1.71 8.06
CA SER A 248 5.89 0.64 8.44
C SER A 248 5.92 0.34 9.94
N ILE A 249 4.84 -0.28 10.41
CA ILE A 249 4.82 -1.08 11.63
C ILE A 249 4.84 -2.54 11.20
N ILE A 250 5.87 -3.28 11.59
CA ILE A 250 6.04 -4.69 11.22
C ILE A 250 5.16 -5.57 12.12
N LEU A 251 4.28 -6.33 11.48
CA LEU A 251 3.40 -7.32 12.08
C LEU A 251 3.90 -8.72 11.67
N GLU A 252 4.98 -9.17 12.29
CA GLU A 252 5.60 -10.44 11.95
C GLU A 252 4.81 -11.62 12.53
N LEU A 253 4.29 -12.48 11.65
CA LEU A 253 3.55 -13.67 12.02
C LEU A 253 4.44 -14.90 12.07
N ARG A 254 4.12 -15.79 13.00
CA ARG A 254 4.75 -17.10 13.16
C ARG A 254 3.85 -18.23 12.70
N ARG A 255 4.44 -19.39 12.44
CA ARG A 255 3.68 -20.58 12.05
C ARG A 255 2.95 -21.15 13.26
N LYS A 256 1.64 -21.32 13.11
CA LYS A 256 0.79 -22.01 14.09
C LYS A 256 1.30 -23.42 14.39
N VAL A 257 1.46 -23.76 15.67
CA VAL A 257 1.78 -25.13 16.12
C VAL A 257 0.52 -25.97 16.35
N LYS A 258 0.65 -27.30 16.40
CA LYS A 258 -0.51 -28.23 16.48
C LYS A 258 -1.42 -28.01 17.69
N ASN A 259 -0.88 -27.50 18.80
CA ASN A 259 -1.62 -27.31 20.06
C ASN A 259 -2.31 -25.95 20.17
N GLU A 260 -1.99 -25.01 19.28
CA GLU A 260 -2.73 -23.76 19.18
C GLU A 260 -4.02 -24.05 18.40
N SER A 261 -5.17 -23.62 18.91
CA SER A 261 -6.44 -23.64 18.17
C SER A 261 -6.91 -22.20 17.97
N ILE A 262 -7.46 -21.92 16.80
CA ILE A 262 -8.05 -20.63 16.47
C ILE A 262 -9.35 -20.90 15.75
N GLU A 263 -10.29 -19.96 15.84
CA GLU A 263 -11.50 -20.02 15.04
C GLU A 263 -11.21 -19.69 13.57
N SER A 264 -12.05 -20.20 12.69
CA SER A 264 -11.95 -19.93 11.26
C SER A 264 -12.64 -18.62 10.93
N LEU A 265 -11.92 -17.70 10.28
CA LEU A 265 -12.45 -16.41 9.80
C LEU A 265 -13.63 -16.56 8.82
N ARG A 266 -13.78 -17.76 8.22
CA ARG A 266 -14.93 -18.09 7.35
C ARG A 266 -16.26 -18.04 8.08
N TYR A 267 -16.26 -18.31 9.39
CA TYR A 267 -17.46 -18.36 10.23
C TYR A 267 -17.49 -17.18 11.22
N ARG A 268 -16.84 -16.06 10.86
CA ARG A 268 -16.82 -14.85 11.69
C ARG A 268 -18.22 -14.27 11.88
N ASP A 269 -18.44 -13.68 13.05
CA ASP A 269 -19.68 -12.97 13.37
C ASP A 269 -19.66 -11.57 12.74
N LYS A 270 -20.29 -11.46 11.56
CA LYS A 270 -20.34 -10.20 10.81
C LYS A 270 -21.15 -9.13 11.55
N GLU A 271 -22.18 -9.49 12.30
CA GLU A 271 -23.02 -8.52 13.02
C GLU A 271 -22.28 -7.97 14.24
N TYR A 272 -21.55 -8.83 14.95
CA TYR A 272 -20.66 -8.36 16.02
C TYR A 272 -19.56 -7.44 15.49
N TRP A 273 -18.99 -7.74 14.32
CA TRP A 273 -17.98 -6.87 13.70
C TRP A 273 -18.55 -5.53 13.24
N LYS A 274 -19.78 -5.51 12.71
CA LYS A 274 -20.50 -4.26 12.46
C LYS A 274 -20.66 -3.45 13.74
N LEU A 275 -21.04 -4.09 14.85
CA LEU A 275 -21.13 -3.40 16.15
C LEU A 275 -19.80 -2.78 16.57
N ILE A 276 -18.68 -3.51 16.45
CA ILE A 276 -17.34 -2.97 16.73
C ILE A 276 -17.05 -1.74 15.85
N LYS A 277 -17.31 -1.79 14.53
CA LYS A 277 -17.11 -0.65 13.64
C LYS A 277 -17.90 0.59 14.07
N ARG A 278 -19.16 0.40 14.46
CA ARG A 278 -20.01 1.49 14.99
C ARG A 278 -19.44 2.08 16.28
N LYS A 279 -18.89 1.24 17.16
CA LYS A 279 -18.21 1.66 18.39
C LYS A 279 -16.92 2.44 18.08
N CYS A 280 -16.12 1.99 17.11
CA CYS A 280 -14.93 2.73 16.65
C CYS A 280 -15.29 4.14 16.17
N LEU A 281 -16.30 4.25 15.30
CA LEU A 281 -16.75 5.55 14.81
C LEU A 281 -17.24 6.44 15.96
N ARG A 282 -18.03 5.89 16.88
CA ARG A 282 -18.52 6.63 18.04
C ARG A 282 -17.39 7.14 18.93
N TRP A 283 -16.45 6.26 19.27
CA TRP A 283 -15.31 6.61 20.12
C TRP A 283 -14.47 7.71 19.50
N VAL A 284 -14.16 7.62 18.20
CA VAL A 284 -13.40 8.68 17.51
C VAL A 284 -14.16 10.00 17.51
N ASN A 285 -15.47 9.98 17.24
CA ASN A 285 -16.30 11.20 17.25
C ASN A 285 -16.32 11.89 18.62
N ASP A 286 -16.37 11.13 19.70
CA ASP A 286 -16.38 11.67 21.06
C ASP A 286 -15.00 12.22 21.48
N ASN A 287 -13.91 11.79 20.83
CA ASN A 287 -12.52 12.09 21.23
C ASN A 287 -11.72 12.91 20.19
N GLN A 288 -12.37 13.49 19.17
CA GLN A 288 -11.67 14.18 18.06
C GLN A 288 -10.74 15.30 18.55
N ASP A 289 -11.20 16.12 19.48
CA ASP A 289 -10.42 17.25 20.01
C ASP A 289 -9.23 16.76 20.85
N LEU A 290 -9.44 15.72 21.65
CA LEU A 290 -8.37 15.08 22.43
C LEU A 290 -7.31 14.46 21.51
N LEU A 291 -7.73 13.76 20.45
CA LEU A 291 -6.83 13.15 19.46
C LEU A 291 -5.94 14.21 18.77
N ARG A 292 -6.46 15.41 18.51
CA ARG A 292 -5.69 16.51 17.92
C ARG A 292 -4.74 17.17 18.92
N ALA A 293 -5.17 17.32 20.17
CA ALA A 293 -4.43 18.07 21.18
C ALA A 293 -3.34 17.25 21.88
N ILE A 294 -3.57 15.95 22.08
CA ILE A 294 -2.68 15.11 22.86
C ILE A 294 -1.32 14.93 22.18
N LYS A 295 -0.26 15.07 22.97
CA LYS A 295 1.12 14.78 22.57
C LYS A 295 1.62 13.64 23.45
N PRO A 296 1.67 12.40 22.94
CA PRO A 296 2.07 11.28 23.75
C PRO A 296 3.57 11.34 24.03
N VAL A 297 3.98 10.83 25.19
CA VAL A 297 5.38 10.55 25.47
C VAL A 297 5.77 9.30 24.72
N LEU A 298 6.79 9.39 23.86
CA LEU A 298 7.31 8.28 23.07
C LEU A 298 8.63 7.79 23.68
N PRO A 299 8.91 6.47 23.65
CA PRO A 299 10.16 5.94 24.18
C PRO A 299 11.40 6.53 23.49
N GLU A 300 12.41 6.88 24.27
CA GLU A 300 13.63 7.52 23.76
C GLU A 300 14.43 6.62 22.83
N CYS A 301 14.37 5.29 23.06
CA CYS A 301 15.08 4.30 22.26
C CYS A 301 14.52 4.11 20.84
N LEU A 302 13.35 4.68 20.53
CA LEU A 302 12.84 4.70 19.16
C LEU A 302 13.58 5.76 18.34
N ASN A 303 14.04 5.38 17.14
CA ASN A 303 14.54 6.36 16.18
C ASN A 303 13.42 7.32 15.72
N ASP A 304 13.78 8.43 15.09
CA ASP A 304 12.82 9.48 14.73
C ASP A 304 11.69 8.98 13.81
N ARG A 305 12.01 8.07 12.89
CA ARG A 305 11.00 7.48 12.02
C ARG A 305 10.06 6.54 12.78
N ALA A 306 10.59 5.72 13.68
CA ALA A 306 9.77 4.86 14.52
C ALA A 306 8.86 5.72 15.40
N LYS A 307 9.34 6.85 15.94
CA LYS A 307 8.51 7.82 16.65
C LYS A 307 7.35 8.33 15.77
N ASP A 308 7.62 8.74 14.53
CA ASP A 308 6.58 9.13 13.57
C ASP A 308 5.53 8.01 13.37
N ASN A 309 5.99 6.77 13.16
CA ASN A 309 5.13 5.62 12.90
C ASN A 309 4.24 5.30 14.11
N TRP A 310 4.79 5.36 15.32
CA TRP A 310 4.09 4.96 16.53
C TRP A 310 3.25 6.09 17.16
N GLU A 311 3.50 7.36 16.82
CA GLU A 311 2.83 8.53 17.41
C GLU A 311 1.30 8.35 17.47
N GLY A 312 0.67 8.02 16.33
CA GLY A 312 -0.79 7.86 16.25
C GLY A 312 -1.36 6.74 17.12
N LEU A 313 -0.61 5.64 17.27
CA LEU A 313 -1.02 4.50 18.10
C LEU A 313 -0.87 4.84 19.60
N PHE A 314 0.17 5.58 19.97
CA PHE A 314 0.33 6.07 21.34
C PHE A 314 -0.75 7.09 21.73
N LYS A 315 -1.19 7.96 20.81
CA LYS A 315 -2.32 8.87 21.06
C LYS A 315 -3.58 8.10 21.44
N ILE A 316 -3.89 7.06 20.67
CA ILE A 316 -5.07 6.21 20.91
C ILE A 316 -4.95 5.50 22.27
N ALA A 317 -3.78 4.91 22.54
CA ALA A 317 -3.53 4.21 23.79
C ALA A 317 -3.64 5.13 25.01
N ALA A 318 -3.07 6.34 24.94
CA ALA A 318 -3.11 7.32 26.02
C ALA A 318 -4.55 7.77 26.35
N ILE A 319 -5.42 7.93 25.35
CA ILE A 319 -6.84 8.28 25.56
C ILE A 319 -7.63 7.06 26.09
N ALA A 320 -7.27 5.85 25.66
CA ALA A 320 -7.93 4.62 26.12
C ALA A 320 -7.63 4.30 27.60
N GLY A 321 -6.43 4.65 28.09
CA GLY A 321 -6.04 4.56 29.49
C GLY A 321 -4.65 3.96 29.70
N GLU A 322 -4.15 4.05 30.93
CA GLU A 322 -2.76 3.69 31.31
C GLU A 322 -2.38 2.24 30.92
N ASP A 323 -3.25 1.26 31.12
CA ASP A 323 -3.02 -0.14 30.73
C ASP A 323 -2.71 -0.30 29.22
N TRP A 324 -3.37 0.47 28.36
CA TRP A 324 -3.08 0.45 26.92
C TRP A 324 -1.81 1.22 26.57
N LEU A 325 -1.48 2.26 27.35
CA LEU A 325 -0.24 3.03 27.19
C LEU A 325 0.99 2.16 27.49
N GLU A 326 0.97 1.41 28.60
CA GLU A 326 2.04 0.46 28.97
C GLU A 326 2.20 -0.63 27.89
N ARG A 327 1.08 -1.16 27.38
CA ARG A 327 1.09 -2.18 26.32
C ARG A 327 1.69 -1.69 25.02
N VAL A 328 1.35 -0.47 24.57
CA VAL A 328 1.90 0.08 23.32
C VAL A 328 3.38 0.41 23.48
N GLU A 329 3.80 0.88 24.65
CA GLU A 329 5.21 1.13 24.95
C GLU A 329 6.04 -0.14 24.85
N PHE A 330 5.65 -1.20 25.57
CA PHE A 330 6.30 -2.49 25.47
C PHE A 330 6.31 -3.02 24.03
N THR A 331 5.17 -2.92 23.35
CA THR A 331 5.00 -3.39 21.96
C THR A 331 5.96 -2.68 21.00
N ALA A 332 6.01 -1.35 21.02
CA ALA A 332 6.86 -0.56 20.13
C ALA A 332 8.34 -0.88 20.32
N ILE A 333 8.79 -0.99 21.57
CA ILE A 333 10.17 -1.38 21.91
C ILE A 333 10.47 -2.80 21.44
N SER A 334 9.54 -3.74 21.66
CA SER A 334 9.74 -5.15 21.27
C SER A 334 9.86 -5.35 19.75
N ILE A 335 9.04 -4.65 18.96
CA ILE A 335 9.07 -4.71 17.50
C ILE A 335 10.37 -4.06 16.99
N GLN A 336 10.75 -2.89 17.52
CA GLN A 336 11.98 -2.21 17.15
C GLN A 336 13.23 -3.08 17.42
N ARG A 337 13.33 -3.69 18.60
CA ARG A 337 14.46 -4.57 18.95
C ARG A 337 14.55 -5.79 18.02
N SER A 338 13.41 -6.41 17.72
CA SER A 338 13.37 -7.54 16.77
C SER A 338 13.90 -7.15 15.39
N GLU A 339 13.62 -5.93 14.93
CA GLU A 339 14.15 -5.42 13.67
C GLU A 339 15.67 -5.20 13.71
N GLU A 340 16.17 -4.56 14.77
CA GLU A 340 17.60 -4.32 14.98
C GLU A 340 18.40 -5.64 15.10
N ASP A 341 17.89 -6.61 15.86
CA ASP A 341 18.51 -7.93 16.01
C ASP A 341 18.58 -8.69 14.66
N ASN A 342 17.54 -8.59 13.84
CA ASN A 342 17.52 -9.19 12.50
C ASN A 342 18.50 -8.51 11.53
N LEU A 343 18.64 -7.18 11.60
CA LEU A 343 19.63 -6.45 10.81
C LEU A 343 21.05 -6.83 11.21
N ASN A 344 21.35 -6.77 12.51
CA ASN A 344 22.64 -7.17 13.07
C ASN A 344 23.03 -8.60 12.68
N LEU A 345 22.07 -9.54 12.67
CA LEU A 345 22.33 -10.91 12.27
C LEU A 345 22.73 -11.03 10.79
N ASN A 346 22.08 -10.27 9.90
CA ASN A 346 22.39 -10.30 8.48
C ASN A 346 23.72 -9.59 8.17
N GLU A 347 24.06 -8.52 8.88
CA GLU A 347 25.37 -7.87 8.80
C GLU A 347 26.48 -8.79 9.31
N GLN A 348 26.26 -9.47 10.43
CA GLN A 348 27.19 -10.48 10.95
C GLN A 348 27.40 -11.62 9.93
N LEU A 349 26.35 -12.05 9.22
CA LEU A 349 26.48 -13.01 8.12
C LEU A 349 27.39 -12.49 7.00
N LEU A 350 27.26 -11.22 6.61
CA LEU A 350 28.11 -10.63 5.58
C LEU A 350 29.56 -10.57 6.04
N LEU A 351 29.82 -10.16 7.29
CA LEU A 351 31.16 -10.10 7.86
C LEU A 351 31.83 -11.47 7.85
N ASP A 352 31.10 -12.51 8.25
CA ASP A 352 31.60 -13.87 8.28
C ASP A 352 31.87 -14.41 6.87
N ILE A 353 30.98 -14.15 5.90
CA ILE A 353 31.19 -14.55 4.50
C ILE A 353 32.38 -13.80 3.90
N HIS A 354 32.54 -12.50 4.17
CA HIS A 354 33.69 -11.71 3.73
C HIS A 354 34.99 -12.33 4.25
N THR A 355 35.01 -12.69 5.53
CA THR A 355 36.14 -13.36 6.17
C THR A 355 36.44 -14.72 5.52
N ILE A 356 35.41 -15.51 5.18
CA ILE A 356 35.56 -16.80 4.49
C ILE A 356 36.19 -16.61 3.09
N PHE A 357 35.72 -15.65 2.30
CA PHE A 357 36.29 -15.36 0.99
C PHE A 357 37.76 -14.91 1.09
N LYS A 358 38.07 -14.06 2.07
CA LYS A 358 39.43 -13.57 2.34
C LYS A 358 40.37 -14.71 2.77
N ASN A 359 39.94 -15.54 3.72
CA ASN A 359 40.74 -16.65 4.24
C ASN A 359 41.01 -17.72 3.18
N LYS A 360 40.04 -18.01 2.31
CA LYS A 360 40.21 -18.97 1.21
C LYS A 360 40.89 -18.38 -0.01
N ASN A 361 41.13 -17.06 -0.03
CA ASN A 361 41.68 -16.30 -1.16
C ASN A 361 41.05 -16.70 -2.51
N ALA A 362 39.72 -16.81 -2.52
CA ALA A 362 38.97 -17.36 -3.65
C ALA A 362 38.02 -16.31 -4.23
N ALA A 363 37.90 -16.26 -5.56
CA ALA A 363 36.90 -15.43 -6.23
C ALA A 363 35.50 -16.09 -6.28
N LYS A 364 35.44 -17.42 -6.12
CA LYS A 364 34.21 -18.23 -6.19
C LYS A 364 34.24 -19.30 -5.11
N LEU A 365 33.12 -19.55 -4.45
CA LEU A 365 32.98 -20.59 -3.43
C LEU A 365 31.67 -21.36 -3.62
N TRP A 366 31.72 -22.68 -3.46
CA TRP A 366 30.49 -23.48 -3.48
C TRP A 366 29.67 -23.21 -2.22
N THR A 367 28.34 -23.33 -2.33
CA THR A 367 27.43 -23.13 -1.20
C THR A 367 27.78 -24.05 -0.03
N GLN A 368 28.17 -25.30 -0.31
CA GLN A 368 28.59 -26.25 0.72
C GLN A 368 29.85 -25.79 1.47
N ASP A 369 30.79 -25.13 0.79
CA ASP A 369 32.05 -24.70 1.38
C ASP A 369 31.87 -23.47 2.27
N ILE A 370 30.92 -22.60 1.92
CA ILE A 370 30.50 -21.47 2.75
C ILE A 370 29.75 -21.98 3.97
N LEU A 371 28.78 -22.89 3.80
CA LEU A 371 28.03 -23.46 4.92
C LEU A 371 28.93 -24.20 5.90
N SER A 372 29.90 -24.95 5.39
CA SER A 372 30.85 -25.69 6.23
C SER A 372 31.70 -24.72 7.04
N ALA A 373 32.23 -23.67 6.41
CA ALA A 373 33.05 -22.67 7.08
C ALA A 373 32.26 -21.79 8.07
N LEU A 374 30.99 -21.48 7.78
CA LEU A 374 30.10 -20.78 8.73
C LEU A 374 29.79 -21.62 9.97
N CYS A 375 29.73 -22.95 9.83
CA CYS A 375 29.45 -23.89 10.92
C CYS A 375 30.71 -24.55 11.50
N GLU A 376 31.91 -24.07 11.15
CA GLU A 376 33.19 -24.63 11.62
C GLU A 376 33.60 -24.01 12.96
N ASP A 377 33.23 -22.76 13.19
CA ASP A 377 33.48 -22.03 14.42
C ASP A 377 32.29 -22.18 15.38
N GLU A 378 32.47 -22.98 16.43
CA GLU A 378 31.45 -23.23 17.46
C GLU A 378 31.15 -21.99 18.31
N GLU A 379 32.02 -20.97 18.33
CA GLU A 379 31.74 -19.69 19.00
C GLU A 379 30.82 -18.79 18.16
N LYS A 380 30.64 -19.09 16.87
CA LYS A 380 29.73 -18.35 15.99
C LYS A 380 28.30 -18.87 16.09
N ARG A 381 27.35 -17.93 16.10
CA ARG A 381 25.90 -18.16 16.31
C ARG A 381 25.21 -19.04 15.25
N TRP A 382 25.90 -19.46 14.18
CA TRP A 382 25.29 -20.15 13.04
C TRP A 382 24.75 -21.55 13.35
N ILE A 383 25.35 -22.24 14.34
CA ILE A 383 24.90 -23.56 14.80
C ILE A 383 23.67 -23.42 15.70
N ASP A 384 23.65 -22.42 16.59
CA ASP A 384 22.56 -22.16 17.53
C ASP A 384 21.27 -21.69 16.83
N ILE A 385 21.40 -20.89 15.76
CA ILE A 385 20.29 -20.37 14.95
C ILE A 385 19.46 -21.48 14.28
N CYS A 386 19.98 -22.70 14.25
CA CYS A 386 19.31 -23.87 13.68
C CYS A 386 18.98 -24.94 14.74
N GLU A 387 18.88 -24.55 16.02
CA GLU A 387 18.55 -25.45 17.14
C GLU A 387 19.54 -26.62 17.21
N GLY A 388 20.84 -26.34 17.04
CA GLY A 388 21.90 -27.36 17.02
C GLY A 388 22.04 -28.11 15.69
N ARG A 389 21.34 -27.71 14.63
CA ARG A 389 21.50 -28.27 13.27
C ARG A 389 22.38 -27.38 12.40
N LYS A 390 23.05 -27.95 11.40
CA LYS A 390 23.85 -27.17 10.44
C LYS A 390 22.96 -26.23 9.61
N LEU A 391 23.46 -25.02 9.36
CA LEU A 391 22.81 -24.05 8.48
C LEU A 391 22.56 -24.68 7.10
N SER A 392 21.33 -24.58 6.58
CA SER A 392 20.97 -25.15 5.28
C SER A 392 21.23 -24.16 4.14
N ALA A 393 21.53 -24.69 2.94
CA ALA A 393 21.70 -23.88 1.73
C ALA A 393 20.49 -22.98 1.44
N ARG A 394 19.28 -23.49 1.74
CA ARG A 394 18.04 -22.74 1.56
C ARG A 394 17.94 -21.57 2.54
N LYS A 395 18.30 -21.76 3.81
CA LYS A 395 18.27 -20.69 4.82
C LYS A 395 19.32 -19.62 4.53
N LEU A 396 20.53 -20.02 4.16
CA LEU A 396 21.58 -19.11 3.69
C LEU A 396 21.11 -18.26 2.49
N ALA A 397 20.51 -18.89 1.48
CA ALA A 397 19.97 -18.16 0.32
C ALA A 397 18.85 -17.17 0.70
N THR A 398 17.99 -17.51 1.67
CA THR A 398 16.95 -16.59 2.17
C THR A 398 17.56 -15.37 2.86
N MET A 399 18.58 -15.55 3.70
CA MET A 399 19.25 -14.45 4.40
C MET A 399 19.97 -13.53 3.42
N LEU A 400 20.68 -14.11 2.44
CA LEU A 400 21.40 -13.36 1.40
C LEU A 400 20.49 -12.68 0.37
N LYS A 401 19.23 -13.12 0.25
CA LYS A 401 18.25 -12.53 -0.67
C LYS A 401 18.00 -11.04 -0.36
N GLY A 402 18.07 -10.64 0.91
CA GLY A 402 17.91 -9.24 1.33
C GLY A 402 18.93 -8.30 0.69
N PHE A 403 20.15 -8.80 0.45
CA PHE A 403 21.24 -8.08 -0.20
C PHE A 403 21.25 -8.23 -1.73
N LYS A 404 20.18 -8.81 -2.31
CA LYS A 404 20.10 -9.18 -3.74
C LYS A 404 21.17 -10.18 -4.18
N ILE A 405 21.67 -10.99 -3.25
CA ILE A 405 22.66 -12.03 -3.52
C ILE A 405 21.94 -13.38 -3.65
N SER A 406 22.23 -14.09 -4.74
CA SER A 406 21.61 -15.38 -5.03
C SER A 406 22.62 -16.40 -5.55
N SER A 407 22.47 -17.65 -5.11
CA SER A 407 23.31 -18.75 -5.60
C SER A 407 22.98 -19.08 -7.06
N HIS A 408 24.00 -19.34 -7.86
CA HIS A 408 23.85 -19.87 -9.22
C HIS A 408 24.85 -21.01 -9.45
N ASP A 409 24.76 -21.67 -10.61
CA ASP A 409 25.73 -22.69 -10.97
C ASP A 409 27.06 -22.00 -11.27
N ILE A 410 28.10 -22.41 -10.54
CA ILE A 410 29.47 -21.93 -10.72
C ILE A 410 30.37 -23.11 -11.06
N ARG A 411 31.28 -22.88 -11.99
CA ARG A 411 32.32 -23.84 -12.35
C ARG A 411 33.60 -23.51 -11.59
N ILE A 412 34.11 -24.49 -10.84
CA ILE A 412 35.42 -24.43 -10.19
C ILE A 412 36.18 -25.69 -10.64
N GLY A 413 37.23 -25.51 -11.44
CA GLY A 413 37.90 -26.60 -12.15
C GLY A 413 36.94 -27.36 -13.08
N ASP A 414 36.86 -28.68 -12.90
CA ASP A 414 36.04 -29.56 -13.74
C ASP A 414 34.63 -29.83 -13.19
N LYS A 415 34.27 -29.24 -12.05
CA LYS A 415 32.98 -29.47 -11.38
C LYS A 415 32.09 -28.23 -11.45
N VAL A 416 30.81 -28.46 -11.72
CA VAL A 416 29.76 -27.43 -11.69
C VAL A 416 28.83 -27.72 -10.51
N LYS A 417 28.69 -26.75 -9.61
CA LYS A 417 27.81 -26.84 -8.42
C LYS A 417 27.21 -25.47 -8.11
N LYS A 418 26.18 -25.43 -7.28
CA LYS A 418 25.65 -24.17 -6.74
C LYS A 418 26.69 -23.48 -5.84
N GLY A 419 26.83 -22.18 -6.01
CA GLY A 419 27.74 -21.37 -5.23
C GLY A 419 27.54 -19.89 -5.47
N TYR A 420 28.54 -19.14 -5.04
CA TYR A 420 28.52 -17.69 -4.95
C TYR A 420 29.85 -17.13 -5.45
N GLU A 421 29.81 -15.98 -6.12
CA GLU A 421 30.99 -15.25 -6.58
C GLU A 421 31.22 -14.01 -5.71
N LEU A 422 32.48 -13.71 -5.39
CA LEU A 422 32.86 -12.57 -4.55
C LEU A 422 32.30 -11.25 -5.09
N VAL A 423 32.25 -11.11 -6.42
CA VAL A 423 31.72 -9.92 -7.10
C VAL A 423 30.28 -9.61 -6.68
N GLN A 424 29.46 -10.64 -6.41
CA GLN A 424 28.08 -10.47 -5.96
C GLN A 424 27.98 -9.79 -4.58
N PHE A 425 29.03 -9.90 -3.76
CA PHE A 425 29.05 -9.37 -2.39
C PHE A 425 29.69 -7.99 -2.30
N THR A 426 30.43 -7.54 -3.32
CA THR A 426 31.20 -6.28 -3.28
C THR A 426 30.37 -5.09 -2.82
N GLU A 427 29.19 -4.86 -3.42
CA GLU A 427 28.29 -3.76 -3.03
C GLU A 427 27.77 -3.90 -1.59
N ALA A 428 27.51 -5.15 -1.14
CA ALA A 428 27.04 -5.39 0.21
C ALA A 428 28.18 -5.19 1.23
N PHE A 429 29.40 -5.62 0.91
CA PHE A 429 30.56 -5.41 1.77
C PHE A 429 30.90 -3.92 1.90
N GLU A 430 30.92 -3.15 0.81
CA GLU A 430 31.21 -1.71 0.87
C GLU A 430 30.18 -0.88 1.66
N ARG A 431 28.95 -1.39 1.78
CA ARG A 431 27.85 -0.66 2.43
C ARG A 431 27.63 -1.03 3.88
N TYR A 432 27.88 -2.28 4.24
CA TYR A 432 27.48 -2.83 5.54
C TYR A 432 28.67 -3.33 6.38
N LEU A 433 29.90 -3.34 5.84
CA LEU A 433 31.14 -3.68 6.54
C LEU A 433 32.14 -2.53 6.44
#